data_AF-A0A7V6ECZ0-F1
#
_entry.id   AF-A0A7V6ECZ0-F1
#
_cell.length_a   1.000
_cell.length_b   1.000
_cell.length_c   1.000
_cell.angle_alpha   90.00
_cell.angle_beta   90.00
_cell.angle_gamma   90.00
#
_symmetry.space_group_name_H-M   'P 1'
#
loop_
_entity.id
_entity.type
_entity.pdbx_description
1 polymer ?
#
loop_
_entity_poly.entity_id
_entity_poly.type
_entity_poly.pdbx_seq_one_letter_code
_entity_poly.pdbx_strand_id
1 'polypeptide(L)'
;VLSFIRSALSLQGTPANQIIVGLSLFITFFIMAPTWERISTDALQPYQNQQISGQEALERASTHLRSFMLKQTRPKDIELFMAMAKMSPTEPEKLPMKVVIPSFIISELRTAFQMGFLLFVPFILIDLVVASILMSMGMFMMPPTTVALPLKILLFVLVDGWGLVVKSVVQSFAQ
;
A
#
# COMPACT_ATOMS: atom_id res chain seq x y z
N VAL A 1 -4.69 0.81 0.94
CA VAL A 1 -5.50 0.85 -0.30
C VAL A 1 -6.72 -0.09 -0.24
N LEU A 2 -6.56 -1.40 0.00
CA LEU A 2 -7.69 -2.35 0.00
C LEU A 2 -8.84 -1.99 0.97
N SER A 3 -8.52 -1.48 2.17
CA SER A 3 -9.54 -0.98 3.09
C SER A 3 -10.31 0.24 2.55
N PHE A 4 -9.65 1.13 1.78
CA PHE A 4 -10.31 2.27 1.15
C PHE A 4 -11.38 1.81 0.16
N ILE A 5 -11.13 0.76 -0.63
CA ILE A 5 -12.13 0.24 -1.58
C ILE A 5 -13.38 -0.25 -0.87
N ARG A 6 -13.21 -0.99 0.23
CA ARG A 6 -14.35 -1.44 1.04
C ARG A 6 -15.19 -0.25 1.52
N SER A 7 -14.54 0.80 2.00
CA SER A 7 -15.22 2.03 2.42
C SER A 7 -15.86 2.78 1.25
N ALA A 8 -15.21 2.84 0.09
CA ALA A 8 -15.70 3.53 -1.10
C ALA A 8 -16.97 2.88 -1.69
N LEU A 9 -16.99 1.54 -1.66
CA LEU A 9 -18.16 0.74 -2.04
C LEU A 9 -19.27 0.77 -0.99
N SER A 10 -19.06 1.41 0.16
CA SER A 10 -20.02 1.47 1.28
C SER A 10 -20.44 0.08 1.80
N LEU A 11 -19.54 -0.90 1.70
CA LEU A 11 -19.82 -2.26 2.13
C LEU A 11 -19.73 -2.38 3.67
N GLN A 12 -20.78 -2.94 4.28
CA GLN A 12 -20.79 -3.21 5.72
C GLN A 12 -20.12 -4.57 6.00
N GLY A 13 -18.92 -4.54 6.58
CA GLY A 13 -18.23 -5.74 7.08
C GLY A 13 -17.71 -6.72 6.02
N THR A 14 -18.00 -6.52 4.74
CA THR A 14 -17.60 -7.39 3.62
C THR A 14 -16.67 -6.65 2.65
N PRO A 15 -15.55 -7.24 2.18
CA PRO A 15 -14.94 -8.46 2.70
C PRO A 15 -14.47 -8.30 4.15
N ALA A 16 -14.44 -9.42 4.88
CA ALA A 16 -13.97 -9.45 6.26
C ALA A 16 -12.52 -8.93 6.35
N ASN A 17 -12.17 -8.28 7.47
CA ASN A 17 -10.82 -7.75 7.69
C ASN A 17 -9.73 -8.82 7.46
N GLN A 18 -9.99 -10.06 7.87
CA GLN A 18 -9.06 -11.17 7.69
C GLN A 18 -8.77 -11.48 6.21
N ILE A 19 -9.77 -11.36 5.33
CA ILE A 19 -9.59 -11.55 3.89
C ILE A 19 -8.71 -10.44 3.32
N ILE A 20 -8.96 -9.18 3.72
CA ILE A 20 -8.16 -8.03 3.28
C ILE A 20 -6.71 -8.17 3.74
N VAL A 21 -6.49 -8.57 5.00
CA VAL A 21 -5.16 -8.80 5.55
C VAL A 21 -4.46 -9.96 4.83
N GLY A 22 -5.15 -11.08 4.62
CA GLY A 22 -4.61 -12.23 3.88
C GLY A 22 -4.20 -11.87 2.46
N LEU A 23 -5.06 -11.16 1.73
CA LEU A 23 -4.74 -10.67 0.38
C LEU A 23 -3.53 -9.72 0.41
N SER A 24 -3.49 -8.79 1.37
CA SER A 24 -2.35 -7.87 1.55
C SER A 24 -1.04 -8.61 1.80
N LEU A 25 -1.09 -9.70 2.57
CA LEU A 25 0.08 -10.52 2.88
C LEU A 25 0.59 -11.27 1.65
N PHE A 26 -0.30 -11.90 0.88
CA PHE A 26 0.09 -12.57 -0.36
C PHE A 26 0.65 -11.61 -1.40
N ILE A 27 0.06 -10.42 -1.54
CA ILE A 27 0.61 -9.37 -2.40
C ILE A 27 1.99 -8.94 -1.91
N THR A 28 2.17 -8.78 -0.60
CA THR A 28 3.49 -8.46 -0.01
C THR A 28 4.52 -9.52 -0.37
N PHE A 29 4.22 -10.81 -0.21
CA PHE A 29 5.15 -11.88 -0.60
C PHE A 29 5.47 -11.87 -2.09
N PHE A 30 4.46 -11.62 -2.92
CA PHE A 30 4.65 -11.53 -4.37
C PHE A 30 5.58 -10.36 -4.75
N ILE A 31 5.37 -9.17 -4.19
CA ILE A 31 6.18 -7.97 -4.45
C ILE A 31 7.61 -8.14 -3.89
N MET A 32 7.74 -8.74 -2.71
CA MET A 32 9.01 -8.89 -2.00
C MET A 32 9.84 -10.09 -2.45
N ALA A 33 9.30 -10.98 -3.29
CA ALA A 33 10.00 -12.16 -3.81
C ALA A 33 11.46 -11.90 -4.25
N PRO A 34 11.78 -10.91 -5.12
CA PRO A 34 13.16 -10.66 -5.55
C PRO A 34 14.07 -10.09 -4.44
N THR A 35 13.50 -9.50 -3.39
CA THR A 35 14.26 -9.06 -2.21
C THR A 35 14.55 -10.25 -1.30
N TRP A 36 13.58 -11.16 -1.15
CA TRP A 36 13.74 -12.40 -0.37
C TRP A 36 14.77 -13.32 -1.00
N GLU A 37 14.77 -13.45 -2.33
CA GLU A 37 15.76 -14.24 -3.06
C GLU A 37 17.18 -13.73 -2.81
N ARG A 38 17.41 -12.41 -2.92
CA ARG A 38 18.72 -11.80 -2.63
C ARG A 38 19.15 -11.96 -1.18
N ILE A 39 18.24 -11.81 -0.23
CA ILE A 39 18.53 -12.07 1.19
C ILE A 39 18.89 -13.55 1.39
N SER A 40 18.22 -14.45 0.67
CA SER A 40 18.50 -15.89 0.74
C SER A 40 19.91 -16.20 0.25
N THR A 41 20.29 -15.70 -0.93
CA THR A 41 21.60 -15.97 -1.55
C THR A 41 22.75 -15.29 -0.81
N ASP A 42 22.57 -14.04 -0.38
CA ASP A 42 23.68 -13.19 0.06
C ASP A 42 23.90 -13.26 1.57
N ALA A 43 22.86 -13.63 2.33
CA ALA A 43 22.90 -13.68 3.80
C ALA A 43 22.51 -15.04 4.37
N LEU A 44 21.38 -15.64 3.97
CA LEU A 44 20.86 -16.84 4.62
C LEU A 44 21.68 -18.10 4.30
N GLN A 45 21.95 -18.37 3.02
CA GLN A 45 22.74 -19.53 2.60
C GLN A 45 24.18 -19.48 3.13
N PRO A 46 24.93 -18.37 3.03
CA PRO A 46 26.27 -18.30 3.59
C PRO A 46 26.28 -18.49 5.11
N TYR A 47 25.26 -17.98 5.83
CA TYR A 47 25.13 -18.19 7.27
C TYR A 47 24.86 -19.65 7.62
N GLN A 48 23.95 -20.32 6.92
CA GLN A 48 23.68 -21.76 7.11
C GLN A 48 24.91 -22.62 6.82
N ASN A 49 25.70 -22.22 5.82
CA ASN A 49 26.97 -22.85 5.47
C ASN A 49 28.13 -22.45 6.39
N GLN A 50 27.86 -21.68 7.45
CA GLN A 50 28.86 -21.20 8.43
C GLN A 50 30.01 -20.38 7.81
N GLN A 51 29.77 -19.78 6.65
CA GLN A 51 30.75 -18.94 5.93
C GLN A 51 30.81 -17.52 6.48
N ILE A 52 29.72 -17.06 7.12
CA ILE A 52 29.62 -15.72 7.72
C ILE A 52 29.07 -15.81 9.14
N SER A 53 29.39 -14.82 9.96
CA SER A 53 28.79 -14.68 11.28
C SER A 53 27.32 -14.25 11.19
N GLY A 54 26.54 -14.50 12.25
CA GLY A 54 25.15 -14.04 12.31
C GLY A 54 25.02 -12.51 12.25
N GLN A 55 26.01 -11.77 12.75
CA GLN A 55 26.03 -10.31 12.69
C GLN A 55 26.22 -9.82 11.25
N GLU A 56 27.13 -10.45 10.50
CA GLU A 56 27.36 -10.12 9.10
C GLU A 56 26.17 -10.53 8.22
N ALA A 57 25.53 -11.66 8.50
CA ALA A 57 24.29 -12.06 7.83
C ALA A 57 23.18 -11.02 8.02
N LEU A 58 23.01 -10.52 9.25
CA LEU A 58 22.03 -9.48 9.55
C LEU A 58 22.34 -8.17 8.83
N GLU A 59 23.61 -7.78 8.72
CA GLU A 59 24.05 -6.57 8.03
C GLU A 59 23.79 -6.66 6.51
N ARG A 60 24.12 -7.81 5.90
CA ARG A 60 23.83 -8.07 4.48
C ARG A 60 22.33 -8.07 4.20
N ALA A 61 21.54 -8.79 5.01
CA ALA A 61 20.09 -8.83 4.88
C ALA A 61 19.46 -7.43 5.03
N SER A 62 19.92 -6.67 6.04
CA SER A 62 19.49 -5.29 6.27
C SER A 62 19.80 -4.39 5.08
N THR A 63 20.91 -4.60 4.39
CA THR A 63 21.27 -3.79 3.21
C THR A 63 20.26 -3.97 2.08
N HIS A 64 19.85 -5.19 1.76
CA HIS A 64 18.82 -5.42 0.74
C HIS A 64 17.45 -4.83 1.12
N LEU A 65 17.06 -4.94 2.39
CA LEU A 65 15.84 -4.30 2.90
C LEU A 65 15.93 -2.78 2.80
N ARG A 66 17.09 -2.20 3.14
CA ARG A 66 17.35 -0.76 3.02
C ARG A 66 17.16 -0.31 1.59
N SER A 67 17.81 -0.99 0.65
CA SER A 67 17.72 -0.66 -0.77
C SER A 67 16.30 -0.76 -1.29
N PHE A 68 15.52 -1.76 -0.85
CA PHE A 68 14.11 -1.86 -1.21
C PHE A 68 13.30 -0.65 -0.70
N MET A 69 13.40 -0.33 0.60
CA MET A 69 12.67 0.79 1.20
C MET A 69 13.07 2.13 0.58
N LEU A 70 14.36 2.37 0.35
CA LEU A 70 14.86 3.62 -0.21
C LEU A 70 14.40 3.87 -1.64
N LYS A 71 14.23 2.83 -2.46
CA LYS A 71 13.68 2.96 -3.81
C LYS A 71 12.25 3.54 -3.80
N GLN A 72 11.48 3.20 -2.78
CA GLN A 72 10.08 3.63 -2.64
C GLN A 72 9.91 4.89 -1.79
N THR A 73 10.95 5.30 -1.07
CA THR A 73 10.88 6.47 -0.19
C THR A 73 11.19 7.74 -0.95
N ARG A 74 10.29 8.73 -0.88
CA ARG A 74 10.52 10.05 -1.50
C ARG A 74 11.68 10.77 -0.79
N PRO A 75 12.60 11.43 -1.53
CA PRO A 75 13.74 12.16 -0.96
C PRO A 75 13.33 13.15 0.14
N LYS A 76 12.24 13.88 -0.06
CA LYS A 76 11.69 14.84 0.92
C LYS A 76 11.33 14.20 2.27
N ASP A 77 10.84 12.96 2.26
CA ASP A 77 10.48 12.26 3.49
C ASP A 77 11.76 11.80 4.23
N ILE A 78 12.79 11.37 3.49
CA ILE A 78 14.11 11.04 4.05
C ILE A 78 14.73 12.29 4.69
N GLU A 79 14.75 13.42 3.97
CA GLU A 79 15.27 14.70 4.45
C GLU A 79 14.61 15.16 5.74
N LEU A 80 13.29 15.00 5.85
CA LEU A 80 12.54 15.31 7.06
C LEU A 80 13.04 14.53 8.27
N PHE A 81 13.18 13.20 8.15
CA PHE A 81 13.66 12.38 9.27
C PHE A 81 15.15 12.55 9.54
N MET A 82 15.98 12.83 8.53
CA MET A 82 17.39 13.20 8.74
C MET A 82 17.52 14.51 9.53
N ALA A 83 16.71 15.52 9.18
CA ALA A 83 16.69 16.80 9.88
C ALA A 83 16.23 16.64 11.35
N MET A 84 15.18 15.87 11.60
CA MET A 84 14.72 15.55 12.95
C MET A 84 15.78 14.77 13.76
N ALA A 85 16.53 13.89 13.11
CA ALA A 85 17.63 13.15 13.71
C ALA A 85 18.92 13.98 13.88
N LYS A 86 18.94 15.25 13.45
CA LYS A 86 20.11 16.15 13.45
C LYS A 86 21.33 15.51 12.76
N MET A 87 21.10 14.73 11.70
CA MET A 87 22.16 14.06 10.97
C MET A 87 22.73 14.96 9.87
N SER A 88 24.03 14.85 9.64
CA SER A 88 24.66 15.44 8.45
C SER A 88 24.19 14.70 7.18
N PRO A 89 24.21 15.36 6.01
CA PRO A 89 23.91 14.71 4.74
C PRO A 89 24.75 13.45 4.57
N THR A 90 24.07 12.32 4.45
CA THR A 90 24.69 10.99 4.34
C THR A 90 24.23 10.33 3.05
N GLU A 91 25.09 9.53 2.44
CA GLU A 91 24.70 8.72 1.28
C GLU A 91 23.50 7.82 1.62
N PRO A 92 22.50 7.68 0.73
CA PRO A 92 21.30 6.90 0.99
C PRO A 92 21.58 5.49 1.50
N GLU A 93 22.59 4.82 0.94
CA GLU A 93 22.95 3.44 1.26
C GLU A 93 23.48 3.25 2.69
N LYS A 94 24.02 4.33 3.29
CA LYS A 94 24.56 4.35 4.65
C LYS A 94 23.55 4.85 5.69
N LEU A 95 22.31 5.12 5.28
CA LEU A 95 21.30 5.63 6.18
C LEU A 95 20.92 4.59 7.26
N PRO A 96 20.92 4.98 8.55
CA PRO A 96 20.46 4.12 9.62
C PRO A 96 19.00 3.70 9.44
N MET A 97 18.68 2.44 9.78
CA MET A 97 17.30 1.92 9.68
C MET A 97 16.28 2.72 10.49
N LYS A 98 16.71 3.31 11.61
CA LYS A 98 15.89 4.22 12.43
C LYS A 98 15.40 5.47 11.68
N VAL A 99 16.03 5.84 10.56
CA VAL A 99 15.61 6.92 9.66
C VAL A 99 14.85 6.36 8.46
N VAL A 100 15.38 5.29 7.84
CA VAL A 100 14.81 4.71 6.62
C VAL A 100 13.40 4.16 6.85
N ILE A 101 13.18 3.38 7.91
CA ILE A 101 11.88 2.74 8.19
C ILE A 101 10.75 3.77 8.35
N PRO A 102 10.84 4.78 9.24
CA PRO A 102 9.75 5.73 9.39
C PRO A 102 9.57 6.63 8.15
N SER A 103 10.66 6.95 7.43
CA SER A 103 10.57 7.70 6.16
C SER A 103 9.77 6.92 5.12
N PHE A 104 10.08 5.62 4.96
CA PHE A 104 9.37 4.71 4.07
C PHE A 104 7.88 4.62 4.44
N ILE A 105 7.56 4.40 5.71
CA ILE A 105 6.16 4.29 6.17
C ILE A 105 5.37 5.56 5.83
N ILE A 106 5.92 6.75 6.06
CA ILE A 106 5.24 8.01 5.74
C ILE A 106 5.06 8.18 4.23
N SER A 107 6.07 7.82 3.43
CA SER A 107 5.97 7.87 1.97
C SER A 107 4.89 6.92 1.44
N GLU A 108 4.85 5.69 1.94
CA GLU A 108 3.86 4.68 1.56
C GLU A 108 2.46 5.05 2.02
N LEU A 109 2.31 5.62 3.22
CA LEU A 109 1.01 6.14 3.65
C LEU A 109 0.52 7.21 2.69
N ARG A 110 1.37 8.18 2.31
CA ARG A 110 0.98 9.21 1.34
C ARG A 110 0.54 8.59 0.01
N THR A 111 1.31 7.66 -0.54
CA THR A 111 0.96 6.95 -1.79
C THR A 111 -0.35 6.17 -1.65
N ALA A 112 -0.55 5.46 -0.54
CA ALA A 112 -1.75 4.69 -0.27
C ALA A 112 -3.01 5.58 -0.12
N PHE A 113 -2.87 6.77 0.47
CA PHE A 113 -3.95 7.76 0.56
C PHE A 113 -4.27 8.37 -0.81
N GLN A 114 -3.26 8.67 -1.64
CA GLN A 114 -3.47 9.15 -3.01
C GLN A 114 -4.22 8.13 -3.86
N MET A 115 -3.78 6.87 -3.83
CA MET A 115 -4.50 5.77 -4.49
C MET A 115 -5.92 5.60 -3.95
N GLY A 116 -6.08 5.62 -2.62
CA GLY A 116 -7.39 5.54 -1.98
C GLY A 116 -8.32 6.64 -2.46
N PHE A 117 -7.85 7.89 -2.49
CA PHE A 117 -8.63 9.02 -2.98
C PHE A 117 -9.05 8.85 -4.44
N LEU A 118 -8.13 8.48 -5.33
CA LEU A 118 -8.45 8.25 -6.75
C LEU A 118 -9.50 7.15 -6.94
N LEU A 119 -9.44 6.08 -6.13
CA LEU A 119 -10.43 5.01 -6.15
C LEU A 119 -11.81 5.46 -5.64
N PHE A 120 -11.87 6.46 -4.76
CA PHE A 120 -13.13 7.00 -4.24
C PHE A 120 -13.90 7.84 -5.27
N VAL A 121 -13.20 8.57 -6.14
CA VAL A 121 -13.79 9.51 -7.11
C VAL A 121 -14.98 8.93 -7.91
N PRO A 122 -14.87 7.78 -8.59
CA PRO A 122 -15.99 7.24 -9.37
C PRO A 122 -17.20 6.88 -8.49
N PHE A 123 -17.00 6.42 -7.26
CA PHE A 123 -18.09 6.05 -6.37
C PHE A 123 -18.79 7.25 -5.75
N ILE A 124 -18.04 8.32 -5.45
CA ILE A 124 -18.60 9.60 -5.00
C ILE A 124 -19.51 10.18 -6.09
N LEU A 125 -19.12 10.07 -7.36
CA LEU A 125 -19.96 10.51 -8.48
C LEU A 125 -21.28 9.72 -8.53
N ILE A 126 -21.25 8.40 -8.35
CA ILE A 126 -22.47 7.59 -8.25
C ILE A 126 -23.34 8.06 -7.09
N ASP A 127 -22.76 8.27 -5.90
CA ASP A 127 -23.50 8.73 -4.73
C ASP A 127 -24.19 10.07 -4.99
N LEU A 128 -23.48 11.04 -5.58
CA LEU A 128 -24.00 12.36 -5.90
C LEU A 128 -25.15 12.30 -6.90
N VAL A 129 -24.98 11.51 -7.97
CA VAL A 129 -26.00 11.33 -9.01
C VAL A 129 -27.23 10.65 -8.43
N VAL A 130 -27.08 9.54 -7.72
CA VAL A 130 -28.20 8.81 -7.10
C VAL A 130 -28.94 9.69 -6.10
N ALA A 131 -28.22 10.42 -5.24
CA ALA A 131 -28.83 11.35 -4.29
C ALA A 131 -29.65 12.45 -5.01
N SER A 132 -29.11 13.04 -6.07
CA SER A 132 -29.82 14.08 -6.83
C SER A 132 -31.11 13.57 -7.49
N ILE A 133 -31.10 12.34 -8.02
CA ILE A 133 -32.28 11.73 -8.64
C ILE A 133 -33.34 11.40 -7.59
N LEU A 134 -32.96 10.80 -6.45
CA LEU A 134 -33.89 10.48 -5.38
C LEU A 134 -34.56 11.73 -4.78
N MET A 135 -33.77 12.80 -4.59
CA MET A 135 -34.31 14.09 -4.14
C MET A 135 -35.28 14.67 -5.17
N SER A 136 -34.97 14.57 -6.47
CA SER A 136 -35.87 15.03 -7.54
C SER A 136 -37.18 14.24 -7.60
N MET A 137 -37.19 12.98 -7.17
CA MET A 137 -38.40 12.15 -7.08
C MET A 137 -39.22 12.40 -5.80
N GLY A 138 -38.75 13.27 -4.91
CA GLY A 138 -39.40 13.54 -3.61
C GLY A 138 -39.19 12.44 -2.56
N MET A 139 -38.27 11.49 -2.80
CA MET A 139 -38.00 10.38 -1.87
C MET A 139 -36.96 10.77 -0.81
N PHE A 140 -37.33 11.70 0.08
CA PHE A 140 -36.42 12.20 1.13
C PHE A 140 -36.08 11.16 2.21
N MET A 141 -36.95 10.17 2.41
CA MET A 141 -36.81 9.19 3.49
C MET A 141 -35.96 7.97 3.13
N MET A 142 -35.68 7.76 1.84
CA MET A 142 -34.85 6.64 1.40
C MET A 142 -33.36 7.04 1.42
N PRO A 143 -32.51 6.32 2.18
CA PRO A 143 -31.07 6.58 2.16
C PRO A 143 -30.50 6.36 0.75
N PRO A 144 -29.85 7.36 0.13
CA PRO A 144 -29.28 7.22 -1.20
C PRO A 144 -28.25 6.09 -1.33
N THR A 145 -27.56 5.78 -0.23
CA THR A 145 -26.56 4.71 -0.15
C THR A 145 -27.15 3.32 -0.44
N THR A 146 -28.40 3.06 -0.06
CA THR A 146 -29.07 1.78 -0.31
C THR A 146 -29.31 1.55 -1.81
N VAL A 147 -29.61 2.62 -2.55
CA VAL A 147 -29.82 2.57 -4.00
C VAL A 147 -28.49 2.60 -4.76
N ALA A 148 -27.51 3.36 -4.26
CA ALA A 148 -26.19 3.46 -4.88
C ALA A 148 -25.37 2.16 -4.76
N LEU A 149 -25.52 1.41 -3.67
CA LEU A 149 -24.73 0.19 -3.41
C LEU A 149 -24.73 -0.83 -4.57
N PRO A 150 -25.87 -1.32 -5.08
CA PRO A 150 -25.87 -2.27 -6.19
C PRO A 150 -25.24 -1.68 -7.47
N LEU A 151 -25.42 -0.38 -7.74
CA LEU A 151 -24.80 0.30 -8.90
C LEU A 151 -23.26 0.36 -8.76
N LYS A 152 -22.76 0.66 -7.56
CA LYS A 152 -21.33 0.67 -7.26
C LYS A 152 -20.71 -0.71 -7.44
N ILE A 153 -21.37 -1.75 -6.92
CA ILE A 153 -20.93 -3.14 -7.05
C ILE A 153 -20.91 -3.53 -8.52
N LEU A 154 -21.98 -3.23 -9.27
CA LEU A 154 -22.05 -3.52 -10.70
C LEU A 154 -20.91 -2.85 -11.47
N LEU A 155 -20.70 -1.54 -11.26
CA LEU A 155 -19.58 -0.83 -11.89
C LEU A 155 -18.24 -1.48 -11.54
N PHE A 156 -18.01 -1.78 -10.27
CA PHE A 156 -16.76 -2.36 -9.79
C PHE A 156 -16.49 -3.73 -10.39
N VAL A 157 -17.51 -4.58 -10.57
CA VAL A 157 -17.38 -5.88 -11.22
C VAL A 157 -17.17 -5.73 -12.73
N LEU A 158 -17.91 -4.82 -13.38
CA LEU A 158 -17.82 -4.59 -14.84
C LEU A 158 -16.42 -4.17 -15.30
N VAL A 159 -15.70 -3.42 -14.46
CA VAL A 159 -14.34 -2.96 -14.77
C VAL A 159 -13.24 -3.89 -14.29
N ASP A 160 -13.58 -5.07 -13.75
CA ASP A 160 -12.64 -5.93 -13.03
C ASP A 160 -11.86 -5.16 -11.93
N GLY A 161 -12.61 -4.53 -11.03
CA GLY A 161 -12.06 -3.61 -10.04
C GLY A 161 -11.03 -4.25 -9.10
N TRP A 162 -11.19 -5.54 -8.74
CA TRP A 162 -10.19 -6.25 -7.95
C TRP A 162 -8.87 -6.41 -8.72
N GLY A 163 -8.92 -6.83 -9.98
CA GLY A 163 -7.76 -6.94 -10.84
C GLY A 163 -7.04 -5.60 -11.03
N LEU A 164 -7.79 -4.53 -11.32
CA LEU A 164 -7.25 -3.18 -11.48
C LEU A 164 -6.53 -2.68 -10.22
N VAL A 165 -7.11 -2.90 -9.05
CA VAL A 165 -6.53 -2.48 -7.77
C VAL A 165 -5.25 -3.23 -7.48
N VAL A 166 -5.27 -4.56 -7.59
CA VAL A 166 -4.08 -5.38 -7.32
C VAL A 166 -2.96 -5.01 -8.28
N LYS A 167 -3.28 -4.87 -9.57
CA LYS A 167 -2.34 -4.41 -10.60
C LYS A 167 -1.75 -3.04 -10.26
N SER A 168 -2.58 -2.08 -9.86
CA SER A 168 -2.14 -0.72 -9.50
C SER A 168 -1.21 -0.72 -8.28
N VAL A 169 -1.52 -1.55 -7.26
CA VAL A 169 -0.65 -1.73 -6.10
C VAL A 169 0.70 -2.31 -6.53
N VAL A 170 0.71 -3.43 -7.26
CA VAL A 170 1.95 -4.08 -7.70
C VAL A 170 2.80 -3.15 -8.57
N GLN A 171 2.19 -2.44 -9.52
CA GLN A 171 2.89 -1.51 -10.40
C GLN A 171 3.51 -0.33 -9.64
N SER A 172 2.91 0.10 -8.53
CA SER A 172 3.46 1.17 -7.70
C SER A 172 4.75 0.80 -6.99
N PHE A 173 5.01 -0.49 -6.75
CA PHE A 173 6.27 -0.97 -6.17
C PHE A 173 7.29 -1.39 -7.24
N ALA A 174 6.88 -1.43 -8.51
CA ALA A 174 7.73 -1.76 -9.65
C ALA A 174 8.40 -0.53 -10.28
N GLN A 175 7.94 0.68 -9.91
CA GLN A 175 8.59 1.96 -10.22
C GLN A 175 9.68 2.27 -9.19
#